data_AF-A0A7X0C2K8-F1
#
_entry.id   AF-A0A7X0C2K8-F1
#
_cell.length_a   1.000
_cell.length_b   1.000
_cell.length_c   1.000
_cell.angle_alpha   90.00
_cell.angle_beta   90.00
_cell.angle_gamma   90.00
#
_symmetry.space_group_name_H-M   'P 1'
#
loop_
_entity.id
_entity.type
_entity.pdbx_description
1 polymer ?
#
loop_
_entity_poly.entity_id
_entity_poly.type
_entity_poly.pdbx_seq_one_letter_code
_entity_poly.pdbx_strand_id
1 'polypeptide(L)' 'MNMISFLDETPSCECGNALADGRVRCSKCLARERWVRNQRARNRRQRRRAESRRPPRGPRTVAAAGVSWT' A
#
# COMPACT_ATOMS: atom_id res chain seq x y z
N MET A 1 21.11 -46.02 14.90
CA MET A 1 21.04 -44.60 14.47
C MET A 1 19.92 -44.48 13.46
N ASN A 2 18.72 -44.10 13.89
CA ASN A 2 17.62 -43.80 12.97
C ASN A 2 17.87 -42.43 12.35
N MET A 3 18.26 -42.41 11.07
CA MET A 3 18.26 -41.19 10.26
C MET A 3 16.80 -40.84 9.95
N ILE A 4 16.24 -39.94 10.74
CA ILE A 4 15.02 -39.22 10.36
C ILE A 4 15.47 -38.24 9.27
N SER A 5 15.30 -38.65 8.03
CA SER A 5 15.46 -37.76 6.88
C SER A 5 14.30 -36.76 6.92
N PHE A 6 14.59 -35.51 7.30
CA PHE A 6 13.69 -34.33 7.16
C PHE A 6 13.53 -33.94 5.68
N LEU A 7 13.32 -34.93 4.80
CA LEU A 7 13.08 -34.70 3.39
C LEU A 7 11.59 -34.36 3.22
N ASP A 8 11.32 -33.28 2.48
CA ASP A 8 10.02 -32.83 1.96
C ASP A 8 9.31 -31.64 2.63
N GLU A 9 9.98 -30.82 3.43
CA GLU A 9 9.55 -29.41 3.50
C GLU A 9 10.06 -28.68 2.25
N THR A 10 9.32 -28.85 1.14
CA THR A 10 9.50 -27.96 -0.02
C THR A 10 9.36 -26.52 0.47
N PRO A 11 10.38 -25.66 0.28
CA PRO A 11 10.31 -24.30 0.79
C PRO A 11 9.11 -23.63 0.12
N SER A 12 8.13 -23.25 0.93
CA SER A 12 6.90 -22.63 0.45
C SER A 12 6.87 -21.16 0.86
N CYS A 13 6.42 -20.31 -0.04
CA CYS A 13 6.21 -18.91 0.25
C CYS A 13 5.04 -18.78 1.23
N GLU A 14 4.95 -17.67 1.97
CA GLU A 14 3.79 -17.32 2.82
C GLU A 14 2.41 -17.46 2.13
N CYS A 15 2.36 -17.41 0.80
CA CYS A 15 1.13 -17.60 0.03
C CYS A 15 0.89 -19.05 -0.45
N GLY A 16 1.68 -20.02 0.03
CA GLY A 16 1.62 -21.43 -0.35
C GLY A 16 2.26 -21.78 -1.70
N ASN A 17 2.92 -20.83 -2.37
CA ASN A 17 3.58 -21.10 -3.65
C ASN A 17 4.93 -21.76 -3.41
N ALA A 18 5.26 -22.81 -4.16
CA ALA A 18 6.60 -23.39 -4.16
C ALA A 18 7.64 -22.30 -4.44
N LEU A 19 8.66 -22.23 -3.60
CA LEU A 19 9.83 -21.39 -3.80
C LEU A 19 10.87 -22.19 -4.59
N ALA A 20 11.56 -21.49 -5.48
CA ALA A 20 12.82 -22.01 -5.98
C ALA A 20 13.85 -21.95 -4.84
N ASP A 21 14.81 -22.88 -4.86
CA ASP A 21 15.85 -22.97 -3.84
C ASP A 21 16.55 -21.63 -3.60
N GLY A 22 16.73 -21.28 -2.32
CA GLY A 22 17.39 -20.04 -1.89
C GLY A 22 16.55 -18.76 -1.98
N ARG A 23 15.27 -18.82 -2.38
CA ARG A 23 14.38 -17.64 -2.33
C ARG A 23 13.50 -17.67 -1.08
N VAL A 24 13.37 -16.51 -0.42
CA VAL A 24 12.50 -16.34 0.77
C VAL A 24 11.05 -16.05 0.38
N ARG A 25 10.82 -15.42 -0.79
CA ARG A 25 9.48 -15.02 -1.27
C ARG A 25 9.30 -15.29 -2.76
N CYS A 26 8.09 -15.68 -3.15
CA CYS A 26 7.73 -15.87 -4.55
C CYS A 26 7.55 -14.51 -5.25
N SER A 27 7.64 -14.52 -6.59
CA SER A 27 7.46 -13.31 -7.41
C SER A 27 6.12 -12.60 -7.14
N LYS A 28 5.04 -13.37 -6.91
CA LYS A 28 3.71 -12.84 -6.58
C LYS A 28 3.70 -12.06 -5.26
N CYS A 29 4.28 -12.61 -4.20
CA CYS A 29 4.35 -11.93 -2.90
C CYS A 29 5.24 -10.69 -2.96
N LEU A 30 6.36 -10.74 -3.69
CA LEU A 30 7.22 -9.58 -3.92
C LEU A 30 6.47 -8.47 -4.67
N ALA A 31 5.71 -8.82 -5.72
CA ALA A 31 4.89 -7.87 -6.46
C ALA A 31 3.78 -7.26 -5.59
N ARG A 32 3.11 -8.08 -4.78
CA ARG A 32 2.08 -7.62 -3.84
C ARG A 32 2.65 -6.63 -2.82
N GLU A 33 3.80 -6.95 -2.23
CA GLU A 33 4.45 -6.08 -1.25
C GLU A 33 4.87 -4.75 -1.88
N ARG A 34 5.46 -4.78 -3.09
CA ARG A 34 5.79 -3.58 -3.86
C ARG A 34 4.56 -2.73 -4.14
N TRP A 35 3.45 -3.34 -4.53
CA TRP A 35 2.19 -2.65 -4.77
C TRP A 35 1.66 -1.97 -3.49
N VAL A 36 1.67 -2.66 -2.34
CA VAL A 36 1.24 -2.08 -1.06
C VAL A 36 2.09 -0.87 -0.67
N ARG A 37 3.42 -0.96 -0.82
CA ARG A 37 4.31 0.19 -0.56
C ARG A 37 3.98 1.37 -1.48
N ASN A 38 3.76 1.11 -2.77
CA ASN A 38 3.41 2.13 -3.75
C ASN A 38 2.05 2.77 -3.45
N GLN A 39 1.05 2.00 -3.03
CA GLN A 39 -0.26 2.53 -2.62
C GLN A 39 -0.12 3.46 -1.41
N ARG A 40 0.63 3.05 -0.39
CA ARG A 40 0.91 3.90 0.77
C ARG A 40 1.58 5.22 0.36
N ALA A 41 2.56 5.17 -0.54
CA ALA A 41 3.24 6.36 -1.05
C ALA A 41 2.28 7.28 -1.85
N ARG A 42 1.44 6.70 -2.71
CA ARG A 42 0.40 7.44 -3.46
C ARG A 42 -0.59 8.14 -2.53
N ASN A 43 -1.08 7.45 -1.51
CA ASN A 43 -2.02 8.02 -0.54
C ASN A 43 -1.41 9.19 0.22
N ARG A 44 -0.16 9.06 0.70
CA ARG A 44 0.56 10.19 1.34
C ARG A 44 0.71 11.38 0.39
N ARG A 45 1.01 11.15 -0.89
CA ARG A 45 1.11 12.20 -1.89
C ARG A 45 -0.23 12.87 -2.18
N GLN A 46 -1.32 12.10 -2.26
CA GLN A 46 -2.66 12.65 -2.44
C GLN A 46 -3.08 13.50 -1.24
N ARG A 47 -2.84 13.03 -0.01
CA ARG A 47 -3.12 13.80 1.21
C ARG A 47 -2.37 15.12 1.23
N ARG A 48 -1.05 15.12 1.00
CA ARG A 48 -0.26 16.35 0.91
C ARG A 48 -0.77 17.30 -0.17
N ARG A 49 -1.17 16.77 -1.33
CA ARG A 49 -1.78 17.59 -2.39
C ARG A 49 -3.12 18.15 -1.96
N ALA A 50 -3.93 17.44 -1.19
CA ALA A 50 -5.19 17.96 -0.67
C ALA A 50 -4.95 19.07 0.36
N GLU A 51 -3.99 18.90 1.26
CA GLU A 51 -3.56 19.91 2.24
C GLU A 51 -2.99 21.16 1.56
N SER A 52 -2.13 21.00 0.55
CA SER A 52 -1.44 22.11 -0.10
C SER A 52 -2.22 22.74 -1.25
N ARG A 53 -3.30 22.10 -1.74
CA ARG A 53 -4.13 22.68 -2.80
C ARG A 53 -4.98 23.76 -2.18
N ARG A 54 -5.03 24.89 -2.88
CA ARG A 54 -6.05 25.90 -2.64
C ARG A 54 -7.42 25.20 -2.64
N PRO A 55 -8.26 25.40 -1.61
CA PRO A 55 -9.60 24.86 -1.59
C PRO A 55 -10.30 25.21 -2.92
N PRO A 56 -11.18 24.32 -3.43
CA PRO A 56 -12.02 24.66 -4.58
C PRO A 56 -12.64 26.03 -4.33
N ARG A 57 -12.54 26.94 -5.30
CA ARG A 57 -13.17 28.25 -5.17
C ARG A 57 -14.67 27.99 -5.04
N GLY A 58 -15.21 28.22 -3.84
CA GLY A 58 -16.65 28.19 -3.62
C GLY A 58 -17.34 29.16 -4.58
N PRO A 59 -18.64 28.96 -4.87
CA PRO A 59 -19.39 29.91 -5.69
C PRO A 59 -19.23 31.32 -5.12
N ARG A 60 -18.85 32.28 -5.97
CA ARG A 60 -18.54 33.67 -5.63
C ARG A 60 -19.69 34.43 -4.94
N THR A 61 -20.86 33.81 -4.82
CA THR A 61 -22.14 34.44 -4.48
C THR A 61 -22.75 33.93 -3.17
N VAL A 62 -22.15 32.96 -2.48
CA VAL A 62 -22.65 32.47 -1.20
C VAL A 62 -21.85 33.15 -0.08
N ALA A 63 -22.43 34.19 0.51
CA ALA A 63 -21.98 34.64 1.83
C ALA A 63 -22.09 33.45 2.79
N ALA A 64 -21.00 33.11 3.48
CA ALA A 64 -21.10 32.17 4.59
C ALA A 64 -22.16 32.70 5.57
N ALA A 65 -23.06 31.82 6.02
CA ALA A 65 -24.08 32.21 6.99
C ALA A 65 -23.40 32.90 8.19
N GLY A 66 -23.66 34.20 8.36
CA GLY A 66 -23.04 35.04 9.39
C GLY A 66 -22.10 36.16 8.90
N VAL A 67 -21.86 36.32 7.59
CA VAL A 67 -21.06 37.45 7.07
C VAL A 67 -21.98 38.61 6.65
N SER A 68 -22.06 39.65 7.47
CA SER A 68 -22.61 40.96 7.09
C SER A 68 -21.49 41.85 6.55
N TRP A 69 -21.64 42.36 5.33
CA TRP A 69 -20.86 43.51 4.88
C TRP A 69 -21.60 44.77 5.35
N THR A 70 -20.92 45.59 6.15
CA THR A 70 -21.32 46.99 6.41
C THR A 70 -20.56 47.88 5.45
#